data_AF-A0A2N2HGK1-F1
#
_entry.id   AF-A0A2N2HGK1-F1
#
_cell.length_a   1.000
_cell.length_b   1.000
_cell.length_c   1.000
_cell.angle_alpha   90.00
_cell.angle_beta   90.00
_cell.angle_gamma   90.00
#
_symmetry.space_group_name_H-M   'P 1'
#
loop_
_entity.id
_entity.type
_entity.pdbx_description
1 polymer ?
#
loop_
_entity_poly.entity_id
_entity_poly.type
_entity_poly.pdbx_seq_one_letter_code
_entity_poly.pdbx_strand_id
1 'polypeptide(L)'
;TRTSIHICHVTTAGSVRIIREAKARGVAVTAETAPHYFTLTDEALRDYDTNLKVNPPLRSAADVDAIREALQDGTLDAVASDHAPHAITDKAVEFDYAACGMVGLETSLGLTLKLVHKGILSLPELVLRMSVRPAQILRIPGGTLKPGSDADITVLDLNRFWTVDSGSFRSRSRNTPFQDMPMKGRAVMTLVGGQVVYREPENTP
;
A
#
# COMPACT_ATOMS: atom_id res chain seq x y z
N THR A 1 0.64 -31.61 -0.54
CA THR A 1 0.13 -30.93 0.68
C THR A 1 -0.80 -29.83 0.23
N ARG A 2 -2.06 -29.75 0.71
CA ARG A 2 -3.03 -28.69 0.32
C ARG A 2 -2.77 -27.37 1.07
N THR A 3 -1.50 -27.04 1.29
CA THR A 3 -1.09 -25.89 2.11
C THR A 3 -1.23 -24.61 1.32
N SER A 4 -1.88 -23.61 1.90
CA SER A 4 -1.95 -22.26 1.32
C SER A 4 -0.64 -21.51 1.54
N ILE A 5 -0.18 -20.81 0.52
CA ILE A 5 0.99 -19.92 0.60
C ILE A 5 0.59 -18.48 0.25
N HIS A 6 1.19 -17.52 0.95
CA HIS A 6 1.07 -16.11 0.65
C HIS A 6 2.45 -15.54 0.31
N ILE A 7 2.55 -14.81 -0.81
CA ILE A 7 3.79 -14.20 -1.27
C ILE A 7 3.76 -12.71 -0.96
N CYS A 8 4.60 -12.28 -0.02
CA CYS A 8 4.68 -10.90 0.41
C CYS A 8 5.32 -9.98 -0.65
N HIS A 9 4.92 -8.72 -0.64
CA HIS A 9 5.59 -7.58 -1.28
C HIS A 9 6.22 -7.91 -2.66
N VAL A 10 5.40 -8.39 -3.60
CA VAL A 10 5.83 -8.75 -4.95
C VAL A 10 6.22 -7.50 -5.73
N THR A 11 7.39 -7.54 -6.39
CA THR A 11 7.97 -6.36 -7.06
C THR A 11 8.36 -6.57 -8.52
N THR A 12 8.36 -7.80 -9.04
CA THR A 12 8.89 -8.09 -10.39
C THR A 12 7.84 -8.71 -11.30
N ALA A 13 7.94 -8.42 -12.60
CA ALA A 13 7.13 -9.03 -13.65
C ALA A 13 7.31 -10.56 -13.69
N GLY A 14 8.52 -11.05 -13.41
CA GLY A 14 8.81 -12.48 -13.32
C GLY A 14 8.04 -13.17 -12.19
N SER A 15 8.00 -12.58 -11.00
CA SER A 15 7.24 -13.11 -9.86
C SER A 15 5.74 -13.08 -10.15
N VAL A 16 5.23 -11.99 -10.73
CA VAL A 16 3.83 -11.89 -11.19
C VAL A 16 3.49 -13.04 -12.13
N ARG A 17 4.31 -13.30 -13.16
CA ARG A 17 4.11 -14.42 -14.10
C ARG A 17 4.03 -15.76 -13.38
N ILE A 18 4.98 -16.05 -12.47
CA ILE A 18 5.01 -17.31 -11.71
C ILE A 18 3.75 -17.49 -10.87
N ILE A 19 3.30 -16.42 -10.20
CA ILE A 19 2.08 -16.44 -9.38
C ILE A 19 0.86 -16.68 -10.28
N ARG A 20 0.75 -15.99 -11.41
CA ARG A 20 -0.35 -16.15 -12.37
C ARG A 20 -0.43 -17.58 -12.89
N GLU A 21 0.69 -18.17 -13.29
CA GLU A 21 0.77 -19.57 -13.73
C GLU A 21 0.41 -20.54 -12.60
N ALA A 22 0.84 -20.28 -11.37
CA ALA A 22 0.50 -21.11 -10.22
C ALA A 22 -1.02 -21.07 -9.92
N LYS A 23 -1.64 -19.88 -9.97
CA LYS A 23 -3.10 -19.73 -9.84
C LYS A 23 -3.84 -20.45 -10.97
N ALA A 24 -3.38 -20.35 -12.21
CA ALA A 24 -3.98 -21.05 -13.36
C ALA A 24 -3.93 -22.58 -13.21
N ARG A 25 -2.90 -23.12 -12.54
CA ARG A 25 -2.82 -24.56 -12.19
C ARG A 25 -3.66 -24.96 -10.97
N GLY A 26 -4.39 -24.02 -10.35
CA GLY A 26 -5.19 -24.28 -9.15
C GLY A 26 -4.38 -24.39 -7.86
N VAL A 27 -3.14 -23.90 -7.84
CA VAL A 27 -2.35 -23.84 -6.60
C VAL A 27 -2.99 -22.86 -5.64
N ALA A 28 -3.08 -23.22 -4.36
CA ALA A 28 -3.57 -22.35 -3.29
C ALA A 28 -2.54 -21.26 -2.93
N VAL A 29 -2.27 -20.35 -3.85
CA VAL A 29 -1.35 -19.22 -3.70
C VAL A 29 -2.11 -17.90 -3.71
N THR A 30 -1.73 -17.03 -2.80
CA THR A 30 -2.13 -15.61 -2.80
C THR A 30 -0.88 -14.75 -2.74
N ALA A 31 -1.01 -13.48 -3.09
CA ALA A 31 0.11 -12.55 -3.09
C ALA A 31 -0.35 -11.13 -2.81
N GLU A 32 0.58 -10.30 -2.34
CA GLU A 32 0.37 -8.87 -2.14
C GLU A 32 1.52 -8.07 -2.77
N THR A 33 1.28 -6.77 -2.92
CA THR A 33 2.32 -5.77 -3.18
C THR A 33 2.11 -4.58 -2.27
N ALA A 34 3.01 -3.59 -2.35
CA ALA A 34 2.96 -2.39 -1.56
C ALA A 34 2.90 -1.12 -2.42
N PRO A 35 2.31 -0.02 -1.91
CA PRO A 35 2.08 1.19 -2.69
C PRO A 35 3.30 1.79 -3.37
N HIS A 36 4.48 1.69 -2.76
CA HIS A 36 5.70 2.18 -3.38
C HIS A 36 6.10 1.39 -4.64
N TYR A 37 5.74 0.10 -4.78
CA TYR A 37 6.07 -0.71 -5.96
C TYR A 37 5.19 -0.48 -7.18
N PHE A 38 4.03 0.16 -7.03
CA PHE A 38 3.23 0.63 -8.18
C PHE A 38 3.31 2.15 -8.39
N THR A 39 4.06 2.85 -7.53
CA THR A 39 4.21 4.31 -7.57
C THR A 39 5.59 4.75 -8.04
N LEU A 40 6.65 4.12 -7.53
CA LEU A 40 8.05 4.51 -7.74
C LEU A 40 8.77 3.47 -8.60
N THR A 41 9.74 3.94 -9.38
CA THR A 41 10.69 3.12 -10.14
C THR A 41 12.08 3.22 -9.51
N ASP A 42 12.98 2.35 -9.95
CA ASP A 42 14.43 2.42 -9.65
C ASP A 42 15.08 3.74 -10.10
N GLU A 43 14.51 4.46 -11.07
CA GLU A 43 14.97 5.81 -11.44
C GLU A 43 14.95 6.81 -10.28
N ALA A 44 14.07 6.61 -9.28
CA ALA A 44 14.04 7.45 -8.08
C ALA A 44 15.35 7.36 -7.28
N LEU A 45 16.11 6.27 -7.41
CA LEU A 45 17.35 6.03 -6.66
C LEU A 45 18.57 6.83 -7.16
N ARG A 46 18.43 7.65 -8.21
CA ARG A 46 19.56 8.40 -8.81
C ARG A 46 20.30 9.28 -7.81
N ASP A 47 19.58 9.88 -6.86
CA ASP A 47 20.15 10.79 -5.86
C ASP A 47 20.52 10.09 -4.55
N TYR A 48 20.44 8.75 -4.50
CA TYR A 48 20.76 7.94 -3.32
C TYR A 48 20.01 8.37 -2.04
N ASP A 49 18.77 8.88 -2.16
CA ASP A 49 17.90 9.12 -1.00
C ASP A 49 17.66 7.79 -0.27
N THR A 50 18.16 7.71 0.96
CA THR A 50 18.07 6.50 1.77
C THR A 50 16.64 6.12 2.10
N ASN A 51 15.67 7.05 2.07
CA ASN A 51 14.25 6.76 2.26
C ASN A 51 13.68 5.85 1.16
N LEU A 52 14.32 5.79 0.00
CA LEU A 52 13.97 4.88 -1.09
C LEU A 52 14.59 3.48 -0.94
N LYS A 53 15.51 3.28 0.01
CA LYS A 53 16.09 1.96 0.29
C LYS A 53 15.07 1.08 1.00
N VAL A 54 14.53 0.10 0.29
CA VAL A 54 13.56 -0.90 0.76
C VAL A 54 13.96 -2.31 0.35
N ASN A 55 13.33 -3.32 0.94
CA ASN A 55 13.52 -4.72 0.58
C ASN A 55 12.15 -5.42 0.44
N PRO A 56 11.77 -5.89 -0.77
CA PRO A 56 12.57 -5.90 -2.00
C PRO A 56 12.84 -4.49 -2.58
N PRO A 57 13.88 -4.28 -3.41
CA PRO A 57 14.21 -2.95 -3.91
C PRO A 57 13.19 -2.47 -4.96
N LEU A 58 13.15 -1.15 -5.18
CA LEU A 58 12.44 -0.55 -6.31
C LEU A 58 12.98 -1.10 -7.64
N ARG A 59 12.08 -1.24 -8.62
CA ARG A 59 12.34 -1.93 -9.88
C ARG A 59 12.08 -1.04 -11.09
N SER A 60 12.36 -1.58 -12.27
CA SER A 60 12.19 -0.87 -13.53
C SER A 60 10.73 -0.44 -13.76
N ALA A 61 10.51 0.52 -14.66
CA ALA A 61 9.16 0.91 -15.08
C ALA A 61 8.33 -0.27 -15.61
N ALA A 62 8.96 -1.23 -16.30
CA ALA A 62 8.30 -2.43 -16.79
C ALA A 62 7.79 -3.33 -15.66
N ASP A 63 8.54 -3.45 -14.57
CA ASP A 63 8.09 -4.18 -13.39
C ASP A 63 6.93 -3.45 -12.70
N VAL A 64 7.01 -2.12 -12.57
CA VAL A 64 5.93 -1.29 -12.00
C VAL A 64 4.62 -1.45 -12.79
N ASP A 65 4.70 -1.47 -14.12
CA ASP A 65 3.52 -1.67 -14.97
C ASP A 65 2.97 -3.09 -14.84
N ALA A 66 3.83 -4.11 -14.73
CA ALA A 66 3.40 -5.47 -14.45
C ALA A 66 2.71 -5.60 -13.08
N ILE A 67 3.15 -4.87 -12.06
CA ILE A 67 2.47 -4.83 -10.75
C ILE A 67 1.08 -4.19 -10.88
N ARG A 68 0.95 -3.09 -11.62
CA ARG A 68 -0.34 -2.42 -11.88
C ARG A 68 -1.31 -3.34 -12.61
N GLU A 69 -0.85 -4.01 -13.65
CA GLU A 69 -1.65 -5.00 -14.40
C GLU A 69 -2.06 -6.18 -13.50
N ALA A 70 -1.14 -6.69 -12.69
CA ALA A 70 -1.41 -7.79 -11.76
C ALA A 70 -2.39 -7.41 -10.64
N LEU A 71 -2.40 -6.12 -10.27
CA LEU A 71 -3.45 -5.56 -9.44
C LEU A 71 -4.77 -5.43 -10.21
N GLN A 72 -4.78 -5.15 -11.50
CA GLN A 72 -6.03 -5.10 -12.25
C GLN A 72 -6.63 -6.51 -12.46
N ASP A 73 -5.83 -7.48 -12.90
CA ASP A 73 -6.28 -8.82 -13.29
C ASP A 73 -6.54 -9.79 -12.13
N GLY A 74 -6.14 -9.42 -10.89
CA GLY A 74 -6.34 -10.25 -9.68
C GLY A 74 -5.24 -11.28 -9.41
N THR A 75 -4.13 -11.22 -10.15
CA THR A 75 -2.92 -12.01 -9.86
C THR A 75 -2.37 -11.66 -8.48
N LEU A 76 -2.32 -10.37 -8.13
CA LEU A 76 -2.02 -9.90 -6.77
C LEU A 76 -3.33 -9.67 -6.01
N ASP A 77 -3.52 -10.29 -4.86
CA ASP A 77 -4.79 -10.31 -4.14
C ASP A 77 -4.99 -9.12 -3.21
N ALA A 78 -3.90 -8.53 -2.72
CA ALA A 78 -3.94 -7.50 -1.69
C ALA A 78 -2.93 -6.37 -1.91
N VAL A 79 -3.24 -5.20 -1.33
CA VAL A 79 -2.28 -4.11 -1.14
C VAL A 79 -1.98 -4.00 0.34
N ALA A 80 -0.73 -4.26 0.72
CA ALA A 80 -0.23 -4.12 2.09
C ALA A 80 0.75 -2.96 2.17
N SER A 81 0.77 -2.22 3.29
CA SER A 81 1.60 -1.00 3.36
C SER A 81 3.10 -1.25 3.39
N ASP A 82 3.52 -2.43 3.86
CA ASP A 82 4.91 -2.73 4.22
C ASP A 82 5.55 -1.60 5.05
N HIS A 83 4.79 -1.08 6.03
CA HIS A 83 5.20 0.02 6.87
C HIS A 83 6.39 -0.36 7.75
N ALA A 84 7.56 0.18 7.43
CA ALA A 84 8.84 -0.10 8.09
C ALA A 84 9.47 1.20 8.64
N PRO A 85 9.05 1.64 9.86
CA PRO A 85 9.57 2.85 10.48
C PRO A 85 11.00 2.64 10.99
N HIS A 86 11.88 3.60 10.72
CA HIS A 86 13.28 3.61 11.18
C HIS A 86 13.62 4.91 11.90
N ALA A 87 14.63 4.91 12.77
CA ALA A 87 15.10 6.16 13.35
C ALA A 87 15.81 7.01 12.28
N ILE A 88 15.89 8.33 12.50
CA ILE A 88 16.62 9.22 11.58
C ILE A 88 18.08 8.77 11.46
N THR A 89 18.70 8.32 12.55
CA THR A 89 20.08 7.81 12.57
C THR A 89 20.29 6.58 11.70
N ASP A 90 19.27 5.74 11.50
CA ASP A 90 19.36 4.54 10.66
C ASP A 90 19.25 4.86 9.15
N LYS A 91 18.79 6.08 8.83
CA LYS A 91 18.59 6.58 7.47
C LYS A 91 19.60 7.68 7.10
N ALA A 92 20.10 8.45 8.06
CA ALA A 92 21.07 9.53 7.87
C ALA A 92 22.52 9.00 7.81
N VAL A 93 22.74 8.02 6.95
CA VAL A 93 24.03 7.38 6.67
C VAL A 93 24.15 7.17 5.16
N GLU A 94 25.29 6.69 4.67
CA GLU A 94 25.46 6.35 3.26
C GLU A 94 24.46 5.27 2.83
N PHE A 95 24.05 5.31 1.56
CA PHE A 95 22.99 4.44 1.04
C PHE A 95 23.26 2.96 1.33
N ASP A 96 24.50 2.49 1.23
CA ASP A 96 24.87 1.09 1.48
C ASP A 96 24.66 0.68 2.95
N TYR A 97 24.84 1.60 3.89
CA TYR A 97 24.66 1.35 5.33
C TYR A 97 23.25 1.62 5.84
N ALA A 98 22.45 2.40 5.11
CA ALA A 98 21.10 2.76 5.55
C ALA A 98 20.20 1.53 5.73
N ALA A 99 19.31 1.57 6.74
CA ALA A 99 18.35 0.48 6.94
C ALA A 99 17.32 0.41 5.80
N CYS A 100 16.96 -0.80 5.39
CA CYS A 100 15.88 -1.02 4.42
C CYS A 100 14.51 -0.79 5.08
N GLY A 101 13.69 0.06 4.49
CA GLY A 101 12.32 0.33 4.94
C GLY A 101 11.92 1.80 4.81
N MET A 102 10.62 2.01 4.58
CA MET A 102 9.97 3.31 4.58
C MET A 102 8.62 3.25 5.30
N VAL A 103 8.16 4.39 5.84
CA VAL A 103 6.78 4.49 6.32
C VAL A 103 5.81 4.66 5.16
N GLY A 104 4.79 3.79 5.10
CA GLY A 104 3.74 3.84 4.07
C GLY A 104 2.29 3.78 4.57
N LEU A 105 2.04 3.59 5.87
CA LEU A 105 0.69 3.38 6.41
C LEU A 105 -0.25 4.57 6.11
N GLU A 106 0.20 5.78 6.39
CA GLU A 106 -0.60 7.01 6.26
C GLU A 106 -0.74 7.49 4.81
N THR A 107 0.12 7.02 3.90
CA THR A 107 0.08 7.34 2.46
C THR A 107 -0.57 6.24 1.62
N SER A 108 -0.75 5.04 2.18
CA SER A 108 -1.19 3.83 1.44
C SER A 108 -2.48 4.05 0.64
N LEU A 109 -3.51 4.61 1.28
CA LEU A 109 -4.79 4.89 0.61
C LEU A 109 -4.61 5.92 -0.51
N GLY A 110 -3.94 7.04 -0.25
CA GLY A 110 -3.77 8.13 -1.23
C GLY A 110 -3.01 7.66 -2.47
N LEU A 111 -1.96 6.85 -2.27
CA LEU A 111 -1.19 6.24 -3.35
C LEU A 111 -2.02 5.23 -4.14
N THR A 112 -2.81 4.39 -3.46
CA THR A 112 -3.67 3.40 -4.14
C THR A 112 -4.80 4.09 -4.91
N LEU A 113 -5.36 5.19 -4.39
CA LEU A 113 -6.33 6.03 -5.09
C LEU A 113 -5.77 6.65 -6.37
N LYS A 114 -4.44 6.87 -6.49
CA LYS A 114 -3.85 7.29 -7.78
C LYS A 114 -4.07 6.25 -8.89
N LEU A 115 -4.13 4.95 -8.58
CA LEU A 115 -4.48 3.93 -9.57
C LEU A 115 -5.93 4.07 -10.02
N VAL A 116 -6.83 4.46 -9.11
CA VAL A 116 -8.23 4.75 -9.43
C VAL A 116 -8.36 5.98 -10.32
N HIS A 117 -7.68 7.07 -9.96
CA HIS A 117 -7.69 8.31 -10.76
C HIS A 117 -7.11 8.10 -12.17
N LYS A 118 -6.19 7.14 -12.33
CA LYS A 118 -5.62 6.73 -13.62
C LYS A 118 -6.46 5.72 -14.40
N GLY A 119 -7.58 5.25 -13.85
CA GLY A 119 -8.45 4.24 -14.48
C GLY A 119 -7.87 2.82 -14.50
N ILE A 120 -6.81 2.55 -13.73
CA ILE A 120 -6.20 1.21 -13.61
C ILE A 120 -7.07 0.33 -12.70
N LEU A 121 -7.60 0.92 -11.62
CA LEU A 121 -8.55 0.27 -10.72
C LEU A 121 -9.85 1.07 -10.67
N SER A 122 -10.94 0.40 -10.35
CA SER A 122 -12.18 1.01 -9.88
C SER A 122 -12.16 1.18 -8.35
N LEU A 123 -13.05 2.02 -7.81
CA LEU A 123 -13.23 2.15 -6.36
C LEU A 123 -13.57 0.80 -5.67
N PRO A 124 -14.49 -0.03 -6.19
CA PRO A 124 -14.74 -1.36 -5.64
C PRO A 124 -13.51 -2.27 -5.65
N GLU A 125 -12.67 -2.21 -6.69
CA GLU A 125 -11.43 -2.98 -6.74
C GLU A 125 -10.41 -2.52 -5.70
N LEU A 126 -10.29 -1.20 -5.47
CA LEU A 126 -9.48 -0.68 -4.37
C LEU A 126 -9.95 -1.25 -3.01
N VAL A 127 -11.25 -1.18 -2.73
CA VAL A 127 -11.84 -1.72 -1.48
C VAL A 127 -11.61 -3.24 -1.38
N LEU A 128 -11.73 -3.95 -2.51
CA LEU A 128 -11.46 -5.37 -2.60
C LEU A 128 -10.02 -5.68 -2.18
N ARG A 129 -9.02 -4.93 -2.65
CA ARG A 129 -7.59 -5.19 -2.39
C ARG A 129 -7.08 -4.67 -1.05
N MET A 130 -7.69 -3.64 -0.49
CA MET A 130 -7.25 -3.05 0.78
C MET A 130 -8.06 -3.52 1.99
N SER A 131 -9.17 -4.23 1.80
CA SER A 131 -10.08 -4.60 2.89
C SER A 131 -10.61 -6.03 2.75
N VAL A 132 -11.38 -6.31 1.70
CA VAL A 132 -12.11 -7.58 1.56
C VAL A 132 -11.17 -8.78 1.38
N ARG A 133 -10.21 -8.71 0.45
CA ARG A 133 -9.26 -9.79 0.16
C ARG A 133 -8.29 -10.04 1.31
N PRO A 134 -7.66 -9.02 1.93
CA PRO A 134 -6.83 -9.23 3.12
C PRO A 134 -7.57 -10.01 4.22
N ALA A 135 -8.82 -9.62 4.55
CA ALA A 135 -9.62 -10.32 5.56
C ALA A 135 -9.89 -11.79 5.19
N GLN A 136 -10.21 -12.07 3.91
CA GLN A 136 -10.40 -13.43 3.40
C GLN A 136 -9.13 -14.28 3.46
N ILE A 137 -7.98 -13.71 3.09
CA ILE A 137 -6.68 -14.39 3.09
C ILE A 137 -6.29 -14.79 4.52
N LEU A 138 -6.43 -13.84 5.46
CA LEU A 138 -6.11 -14.03 6.87
C LEU A 138 -7.18 -14.84 7.63
N ARG A 139 -8.35 -15.05 7.03
CA ARG A 139 -9.51 -15.74 7.62
C ARG A 139 -10.00 -15.08 8.91
N ILE A 140 -10.04 -13.75 8.90
CA ILE A 140 -10.52 -12.93 10.02
C ILE A 140 -11.87 -12.27 9.64
N PRO A 141 -12.70 -11.90 10.62
CA PRO A 141 -13.87 -11.07 10.36
C PRO A 141 -13.47 -9.69 9.80
N GLY A 142 -14.43 -8.99 9.21
CA GLY A 142 -14.22 -7.66 8.62
C GLY A 142 -14.17 -7.68 7.09
N GLY A 143 -13.71 -6.58 6.50
CA GLY A 143 -13.70 -6.42 5.05
C GLY A 143 -15.10 -6.39 4.42
N THR A 144 -16.12 -5.96 5.17
CA THR A 144 -17.52 -5.98 4.74
C THR A 144 -18.32 -4.90 5.46
N LEU A 145 -19.38 -4.40 4.82
CA LEU A 145 -20.36 -3.47 5.40
C LEU A 145 -21.75 -4.11 5.55
N LYS A 146 -21.80 -5.45 5.64
CA LYS A 146 -23.07 -6.19 5.78
C LYS A 146 -23.68 -5.97 7.17
N PRO A 147 -25.02 -5.91 7.28
CA PRO A 147 -25.70 -5.90 8.57
C PRO A 147 -25.23 -7.05 9.48
N GLY A 148 -24.98 -6.74 10.75
CA GLY A 148 -24.47 -7.70 11.76
C GLY A 148 -22.95 -7.88 11.77
N SER A 149 -22.20 -7.21 10.90
CA SER A 149 -20.73 -7.14 11.00
C SER A 149 -20.28 -6.02 11.95
N ASP A 150 -19.05 -6.10 12.45
CA ASP A 150 -18.45 -5.03 13.26
C ASP A 150 -18.44 -3.71 12.47
N ALA A 151 -18.70 -2.61 13.17
CA ALA A 151 -18.71 -1.26 12.59
C ALA A 151 -17.29 -0.69 12.42
N ASP A 152 -16.46 -1.45 11.71
CA ASP A 152 -15.11 -1.09 11.26
C ASP A 152 -15.20 -0.39 9.90
N ILE A 153 -15.24 0.95 9.93
CA ILE A 153 -15.61 1.77 8.79
C ILE A 153 -14.58 2.88 8.61
N THR A 154 -14.17 3.13 7.37
CA THR A 154 -13.40 4.33 7.02
C THR A 154 -14.21 5.18 6.04
N VAL A 155 -14.40 6.45 6.38
CA VAL A 155 -15.04 7.45 5.51
C VAL A 155 -13.97 8.10 4.66
N LEU A 156 -14.16 8.04 3.33
CA LEU A 156 -13.23 8.60 2.36
C LEU A 156 -13.85 9.84 1.72
N ASP A 157 -13.17 10.98 1.81
CA ASP A 157 -13.44 12.11 0.91
C ASP A 157 -12.55 11.92 -0.33
N LEU A 158 -13.16 11.57 -1.47
CA LEU A 158 -12.46 11.29 -2.72
C LEU A 158 -12.02 12.55 -3.48
N ASN A 159 -12.52 13.73 -3.09
CA ASN A 159 -12.23 15.01 -3.74
C ASN A 159 -11.25 15.87 -2.93
N ARG A 160 -10.94 15.47 -1.70
CA ARG A 160 -9.94 16.12 -0.86
C ARG A 160 -8.56 16.15 -1.53
N PHE A 161 -8.07 17.33 -1.87
CA PHE A 161 -6.67 17.53 -2.25
C PHE A 161 -5.82 17.75 -1.00
N TRP A 162 -4.65 17.14 -0.97
CA TRP A 162 -3.68 17.32 0.12
C TRP A 162 -2.28 17.06 -0.39
N THR A 163 -1.29 17.58 0.33
CA THR A 163 0.12 17.32 0.08
C THR A 163 0.64 16.46 1.22
N VAL A 164 1.43 15.44 0.91
CA VAL A 164 2.04 14.61 1.94
C VAL A 164 3.00 15.47 2.77
N ASP A 165 2.69 15.58 4.06
CA ASP A 165 3.57 16.17 5.05
C ASP A 165 3.94 15.09 6.08
N SER A 166 5.16 14.56 5.98
CA SER A 166 5.65 13.57 6.94
C SER A 166 5.70 14.13 8.36
N GLY A 167 5.91 15.44 8.54
CA GLY A 167 5.90 16.09 9.86
C GLY A 167 4.60 15.84 10.64
N SER A 168 3.48 15.85 9.93
CA SER A 168 2.13 15.59 10.45
C SER A 168 1.81 14.12 10.76
N PHE A 169 2.70 13.17 10.41
CA PHE A 169 2.43 11.74 10.58
C PHE A 169 2.28 11.35 12.05
N ARG A 170 1.29 10.48 12.32
CA ARG A 170 1.13 9.83 13.63
C ARG A 170 2.17 8.75 13.89
N SER A 171 2.78 8.18 12.85
CA SER A 171 3.93 7.28 13.01
C SER A 171 5.03 7.96 13.84
N ARG A 172 5.89 7.18 14.51
CA ARG A 172 7.06 7.72 15.22
C ARG A 172 8.19 8.11 14.26
N SER A 173 8.16 7.61 13.03
CA SER A 173 9.18 7.91 12.02
C SER A 173 8.67 8.84 10.92
N ARG A 174 9.63 9.39 10.19
CA ARG A 174 9.46 10.30 9.05
C ARG A 174 10.17 9.79 7.79
N ASN A 175 10.67 8.54 7.80
CA ASN A 175 11.44 7.95 6.70
C ASN A 175 10.54 7.61 5.50
N THR A 176 10.17 8.61 4.71
CA THR A 176 9.32 8.45 3.53
C THR A 176 9.83 9.29 2.37
N PRO A 177 9.88 8.76 1.15
CA PRO A 177 10.25 9.53 -0.03
C PRO A 177 9.06 10.34 -0.60
N PHE A 178 7.88 10.24 0.02
CA PHE A 178 6.66 10.86 -0.50
C PHE A 178 6.44 12.29 0.00
N GLN A 179 7.37 12.87 0.76
CA GLN A 179 7.28 14.26 1.22
C GLN A 179 6.96 15.19 0.04
N ASP A 180 6.06 16.15 0.27
CA ASP A 180 5.60 17.15 -0.70
C ASP A 180 4.85 16.57 -1.93
N MET A 181 4.59 15.26 -1.96
CA MET A 181 3.84 14.65 -3.05
C MET A 181 2.36 15.08 -3.00
N PRO A 182 1.79 15.61 -4.09
CA PRO A 182 0.37 15.92 -4.16
C PRO A 182 -0.47 14.63 -4.25
N MET A 183 -1.57 14.62 -3.50
CA MET A 183 -2.51 13.52 -3.37
C MET A 183 -3.95 14.01 -3.58
N LYS A 184 -4.81 13.10 -4.05
CA LYS A 184 -6.25 13.33 -4.17
C LYS A 184 -7.01 12.15 -3.56
N GLY A 185 -7.92 12.48 -2.68
CA GLY A 185 -8.70 11.56 -1.87
C GLY A 185 -7.98 11.23 -0.56
N ARG A 186 -8.74 11.20 0.54
CA ARG A 186 -8.21 11.00 1.90
C ARG A 186 -9.22 10.29 2.79
N ALA A 187 -8.72 9.49 3.73
CA ALA A 187 -9.53 9.01 4.85
C ALA A 187 -9.77 10.18 5.80
N VAL A 188 -11.04 10.56 6.02
CA VAL A 188 -11.41 11.69 6.87
C VAL A 188 -11.97 11.25 8.23
N MET A 189 -12.35 9.97 8.35
CA MET A 189 -12.82 9.38 9.60
C MET A 189 -12.57 7.88 9.60
N THR A 190 -12.19 7.32 10.75
CA THR A 190 -12.08 5.87 10.96
C THR A 190 -12.81 5.47 12.22
N LEU A 191 -13.64 4.44 12.12
CA LEU A 191 -14.35 3.80 13.20
C LEU A 191 -13.84 2.38 13.38
N VAL A 192 -13.70 1.95 14.64
CA VAL A 192 -13.39 0.57 15.03
C VAL A 192 -14.40 0.13 16.07
N GLY A 193 -15.13 -0.95 15.82
CA GLY A 193 -16.24 -1.40 16.67
C GLY A 193 -17.29 -0.32 16.91
N GLY A 194 -17.51 0.57 15.94
CA GLY A 194 -18.43 1.71 16.03
C GLY A 194 -17.90 2.92 16.80
N GLN A 195 -16.68 2.87 17.34
CA GLN A 195 -16.04 4.00 18.02
C GLN A 195 -15.16 4.79 17.05
N VAL A 196 -15.31 6.12 17.00
CA VAL A 196 -14.47 6.99 16.18
C VAL A 196 -13.06 7.05 16.79
N VAL A 197 -12.09 6.41 16.13
CA VAL A 197 -10.67 6.38 16.57
C VAL A 197 -9.81 7.41 15.82
N TYR A 198 -10.30 7.89 14.69
CA TYR A 198 -9.66 8.93 13.91
C TYR A 198 -10.70 9.85 13.27
N ARG A 199 -10.39 11.14 13.28
CA ARG A 199 -11.06 12.18 12.52
C ARG A 199 -9.97 13.10 11.97
N GLU A 200 -10.05 13.45 10.69
CA GLU A 200 -9.17 14.48 10.13
C GLU A 200 -9.37 15.76 10.96
N PRO A 201 -8.30 16.39 11.47
CA PRO A 201 -8.43 17.67 12.15
C PRO A 201 -9.14 18.67 11.22
N GLU A 202 -10.16 19.35 11.72
CA GLU A 202 -10.69 20.50 11.01
C GLU A 202 -9.57 21.54 10.91
N ASN A 203 -9.16 21.88 9.69
CA ASN A 203 -8.35 23.07 9.48
C ASN A 203 -9.27 24.26 9.73
N THR A 204 -9.44 24.64 10.99
CA THR A 204 -10.01 25.95 11.33
C THR A 204 -8.95 26.98 10.94
N PRO A 205 -9.24 27.91 10.02
CA PRO A 205 -8.33 29.04 9.77
C PRO A 205 -8.13 29.88 11.04
#